data_AF-A0A9E7G262-F1
#
_entry.id   AF-A0A9E7G262-F1
#
_cell.length_a   1.000
_cell.length_b   1.000
_cell.length_c   1.000
_cell.angle_alpha   90.00
_cell.angle_beta   90.00
_cell.angle_gamma   90.00
#
_symmetry.space_group_name_H-M   'P 1'
#
loop_
_entity.id
_entity.type
_entity.pdbx_description
1 polymer ?
#
loop_
_entity_poly.entity_id
_entity_poly.type
_entity_poly.pdbx_seq_one_letter_code
_entity_poly.pdbx_strand_id
1 'polypeptide(L)'
;MLHAMVDTVYTAMEKVGGQKVEVVLSETGWPWGGGPAVATVEYAKIHNNNAVRLAANPNGTPKRPGKGLETYLFAMFNENLKNEGIEQHYGLYYPDMNEVYHVDFP
;
A
#
# COMPACT_ATOMS: atom_id res chain seq x y z
N MET A 1 -11.05 -0.63 -3.51
CA MET A 1 -10.17 -0.14 -4.60
C MET A 1 -8.93 -1.02 -4.78
N LEU A 2 -8.16 -1.29 -3.72
CA LEU A 2 -6.96 -2.15 -3.75
C LEU A 2 -7.12 -3.46 -4.54
N HIS A 3 -8.08 -4.31 -4.17
CA HIS A 3 -8.33 -5.58 -4.86
C HIS A 3 -8.67 -5.41 -6.35
N ALA A 4 -9.37 -4.34 -6.73
CA ALA A 4 -9.72 -4.11 -8.13
C ALA A 4 -8.49 -3.78 -8.99
N MET A 5 -7.52 -3.03 -8.43
CA MET A 5 -6.25 -2.76 -9.11
C MET A 5 -5.42 -4.03 -9.28
N VAL A 6 -5.34 -4.86 -8.24
CA VAL A 6 -4.65 -6.17 -8.29
C VAL A 6 -5.32 -7.10 -9.30
N ASP A 7 -6.65 -7.18 -9.30
CA ASP A 7 -7.42 -8.01 -10.24
C ASP A 7 -7.29 -7.54 -11.69
N THR A 8 -7.02 -6.25 -11.90
CA THR A 8 -6.71 -5.70 -13.23
C THR A 8 -5.39 -6.28 -13.75
N VAL A 9 -4.35 -6.34 -12.92
CA VAL A 9 -3.06 -6.96 -13.28
C VAL A 9 -3.23 -8.45 -13.58
N TYR A 10 -3.93 -9.20 -12.72
CA TYR A 10 -4.24 -10.60 -13.00
C TYR A 10 -4.99 -10.77 -14.33
N THR A 11 -5.97 -9.92 -14.62
CA THR A 11 -6.73 -9.96 -15.88
C THR A 11 -5.84 -9.71 -17.10
N ALA A 12 -4.87 -8.79 -16.99
CA ALA A 12 -3.90 -8.55 -18.05
C ALA A 12 -2.98 -9.75 -18.27
N MET A 13 -2.44 -10.35 -17.19
CA MET A 13 -1.56 -11.52 -17.28
C MET A 13 -2.25 -12.73 -17.91
N GLU A 14 -3.53 -12.95 -17.61
CA GLU A 14 -4.28 -14.07 -18.19
C GLU A 14 -4.38 -13.99 -19.72
N LYS A 15 -4.44 -12.77 -20.28
CA LYS A 15 -4.50 -12.55 -21.75
C LYS A 15 -3.20 -12.90 -22.46
N VAL A 16 -2.09 -13.01 -21.73
CA VAL A 16 -0.75 -13.32 -22.27
C VAL A 16 -0.22 -14.67 -21.77
N GLY A 17 -1.09 -15.55 -21.26
CA GLY A 17 -0.70 -16.89 -20.81
C GLY A 17 -0.06 -16.94 -19.41
N GLY A 18 -0.10 -15.84 -18.65
CA GLY A 18 0.46 -15.73 -17.30
C GLY A 18 -0.52 -16.12 -16.20
N GLN A 19 -1.48 -17.03 -16.44
CA GLN A 19 -2.58 -17.28 -15.48
C GLN A 19 -2.08 -17.77 -14.10
N LYS A 20 -0.92 -18.44 -14.09
CA LYS A 20 -0.27 -19.01 -12.89
C LYS A 20 0.76 -18.09 -12.25
N VAL A 21 1.02 -16.91 -12.83
CA VAL A 21 1.94 -15.94 -12.26
C VAL A 21 1.24 -15.25 -11.09
N GLU A 22 1.91 -15.20 -9.95
CA GLU A 22 1.40 -14.55 -8.75
C GLU A 22 1.78 -13.08 -8.72
N VAL A 23 0.87 -12.25 -8.21
CA VAL A 23 1.11 -10.82 -7.99
C VAL A 23 1.45 -10.61 -6.52
N VAL A 24 2.61 -9.98 -6.29
CA VAL A 24 2.98 -9.36 -5.02
C VAL A 24 2.76 -7.86 -5.16
N LEU A 25 2.08 -7.25 -4.19
CA LEU A 25 1.91 -5.80 -4.17
C LEU A 25 3.16 -5.16 -3.56
N SER A 26 4.13 -4.83 -4.42
CA SER A 26 5.46 -4.36 -4.00
C SER A 26 5.44 -3.00 -3.32
N GLU A 27 4.47 -2.13 -3.63
CA GLU A 27 4.36 -0.81 -3.02
C GLU A 27 2.88 -0.38 -2.94
N THR A 28 2.45 0.05 -1.77
CA THR A 28 1.21 0.80 -1.59
C THR A 28 1.32 1.72 -0.38
N GLY A 29 0.78 2.92 -0.46
CA GLY A 29 0.91 3.91 0.60
C GLY A 29 0.08 5.14 0.33
N TRP A 30 0.02 6.03 1.31
CA TRP A 30 -0.66 7.31 1.19
C TRP A 30 0.14 8.39 1.92
N PRO A 31 0.37 9.55 1.28
CA PRO A 31 1.19 10.59 1.88
C PRO A 31 0.45 11.29 3.03
N TRP A 32 1.14 11.56 4.13
CA TRP A 32 0.55 12.23 5.29
C TRP A 32 0.64 13.76 5.23
N GLY A 33 1.37 14.32 4.25
CA GLY A 33 1.60 15.75 4.10
C GLY A 33 2.22 16.13 2.76
N GLY A 34 2.62 17.40 2.61
CA GLY A 34 3.34 17.91 1.43
C GLY A 34 2.50 18.06 0.16
N GLY A 35 1.16 18.02 0.26
CA GLY A 35 0.28 18.01 -0.90
C GLY A 35 -1.08 18.67 -0.69
N PRO A 36 -2.06 18.36 -1.56
CA PRO A 36 -3.44 18.83 -1.43
C PRO A 36 -4.08 18.40 -0.10
N ALA A 37 -5.28 18.91 0.20
CA ALA A 37 -6.00 18.68 1.46
C ALA A 37 -6.29 17.20 1.82
N VAL A 38 -6.01 16.25 0.92
CA VAL A 38 -6.15 14.80 1.15
C VAL A 38 -4.85 14.11 1.60
N ALA A 39 -3.71 14.80 1.54
CA ALA A 39 -2.45 14.32 2.09
C ALA A 39 -2.39 14.71 3.58
N THR A 40 -3.01 13.88 4.42
CA THR A 40 -3.14 14.12 5.87
C THR A 40 -2.76 12.88 6.66
N VAL A 41 -2.30 13.08 7.90
CA VAL A 41 -2.00 11.99 8.85
C VAL A 41 -3.21 11.07 9.04
N GLU A 42 -4.42 11.62 9.12
CA GLU A 42 -5.65 10.85 9.28
C GLU A 42 -5.90 9.90 8.10
N TYR A 43 -5.82 10.40 6.86
CA TYR A 43 -6.07 9.59 5.68
C TYR A 43 -4.94 8.60 5.39
N ALA A 44 -3.69 8.98 5.68
CA ALA A 44 -2.56 8.07 5.61
C ALA A 44 -2.73 6.88 6.58
N LYS A 45 -3.10 7.16 7.83
CA LYS A 45 -3.39 6.12 8.83
C LYS A 45 -4.53 5.22 8.40
N ILE A 46 -5.64 5.78 7.91
CA ILE A 46 -6.80 5.00 7.44
C ILE A 46 -6.42 4.12 6.25
N HIS A 47 -5.71 4.65 5.27
CA HIS A 47 -5.30 3.90 4.09
C HIS A 47 -4.40 2.72 4.46
N ASN A 48 -3.32 2.99 5.19
CA ASN A 48 -2.29 1.99 5.47
C ASN A 48 -2.78 0.88 6.41
N ASN A 49 -3.57 1.19 7.44
CA ASN A 49 -4.20 0.16 8.27
C ASN A 49 -5.23 -0.67 7.49
N ASN A 50 -5.98 -0.06 6.57
CA ASN A 50 -6.87 -0.82 5.69
C ASN A 50 -6.10 -1.72 4.71
N ALA A 51 -4.96 -1.26 4.19
CA ALA A 51 -4.10 -2.07 3.34
C ALA A 51 -3.56 -3.29 4.09
N VAL A 52 -3.08 -3.12 5.33
CA VAL A 52 -2.64 -4.24 6.19
C VAL A 52 -3.78 -5.22 6.44
N ARG A 53 -4.97 -4.73 6.83
CA ARG A 53 -6.15 -5.57 7.06
C ARG A 53 -6.57 -6.37 5.83
N LEU A 54 -6.49 -5.77 4.64
CA LEU A 54 -6.81 -6.45 3.39
C LEU A 54 -5.74 -7.47 2.98
N ALA A 55 -4.46 -7.13 3.16
CA ALA A 55 -3.34 -8.03 2.89
C ALA A 55 -3.37 -9.29 3.77
N ALA A 56 -3.67 -9.10 5.07
CA ALA A 56 -3.81 -10.19 6.04
C ALA A 56 -5.10 -11.01 5.87
N ASN A 57 -6.03 -10.61 4.99
CA ASN A 57 -7.27 -11.33 4.78
C ASN A 57 -7.01 -12.62 3.97
N PRO A 58 -7.31 -13.81 4.54
CA PRO A 58 -7.06 -15.09 3.85
C PRO A 58 -7.96 -15.29 2.62
N ASN A 59 -9.04 -14.51 2.48
CA ASN A 59 -9.94 -14.61 1.34
C ASN A 59 -9.32 -14.13 0.02
N GLY A 60 -8.22 -13.37 0.07
CA GLY A 60 -7.58 -12.83 -1.13
C GLY A 60 -8.43 -11.80 -1.88
N THR A 61 -8.18 -11.69 -3.18
CA THR A 61 -8.96 -10.80 -4.06
C THR A 61 -10.14 -11.55 -4.69
N PRO A 62 -11.20 -10.86 -5.15
CA PRO A 62 -12.32 -11.51 -5.84
C PRO A 62 -11.91 -12.41 -7.02
N LYS A 63 -10.88 -12.02 -7.80
CA LYS A 63 -10.39 -12.81 -8.94
C LYS A 63 -9.41 -13.94 -8.55
N ARG A 64 -8.77 -13.84 -7.37
CA ARG A 64 -7.87 -14.85 -6.81
C ARG A 64 -8.26 -15.14 -5.36
N PRO A 65 -9.41 -15.82 -5.16
CA PRO A 65 -9.89 -16.12 -3.81
C PRO A 65 -9.02 -17.18 -3.12
N GLY A 66 -9.00 -17.15 -1.79
CA GLY A 66 -8.39 -18.20 -0.94
C GLY A 66 -6.86 -18.11 -0.78
N LYS A 67 -6.24 -17.02 -1.24
CA LYS A 67 -4.82 -16.73 -1.00
C LYS A 67 -4.65 -15.28 -0.56
N GLY A 68 -4.05 -15.05 0.60
CA GLY A 68 -3.70 -13.70 1.07
C GLY A 68 -2.78 -12.97 0.08
N LEU A 69 -2.82 -11.64 0.13
CA LEU A 69 -2.03 -10.79 -0.78
C LEU A 69 -0.75 -10.33 -0.08
N GLU A 70 0.40 -10.88 -0.49
CA GLU A 70 1.69 -10.36 -0.04
C GLU A 70 1.82 -8.89 -0.46
N THR A 71 2.04 -8.02 0.52
CA THR A 71 1.93 -6.56 0.36
C THR A 71 3.01 -5.87 1.17
N TYR A 72 3.66 -4.88 0.55
CA TYR A 72 4.66 -4.03 1.18
C TYR A 72 4.14 -2.59 1.22
N LEU A 73 4.09 -2.01 2.43
CA LEU A 73 3.76 -0.60 2.59
C LEU A 73 4.92 0.29 2.17
N PHE A 74 4.63 1.28 1.35
CA PHE A 74 5.56 2.35 0.98
C PHE A 74 5.28 3.58 1.87
N ALA A 75 6.18 4.00 2.75
CA ALA A 75 7.49 3.42 3.06
C ALA A 75 7.82 3.52 4.56
N MET A 76 8.92 2.93 4.99
CA MET A 76 9.33 2.95 6.41
C MET A 76 9.51 4.38 6.92
N PHE A 77 10.28 5.21 6.22
CA PHE A 77 10.65 6.55 6.65
C PHE A 77 10.22 7.63 5.67
N ASN A 78 10.09 8.85 6.16
CA ASN A 78 10.04 10.03 5.30
C ASN A 78 11.40 10.25 4.61
N GLU A 79 11.39 10.32 3.29
CA GLU A 79 12.60 10.39 2.46
C GLU A 79 12.85 11.83 1.96
N ASN A 80 13.55 12.63 2.75
CA ASN A 80 13.73 14.08 2.49
C ASN A 80 14.58 14.44 1.25
N LEU A 81 15.22 13.45 0.60
CA LEU A 81 15.96 13.64 -0.65
C LEU A 81 15.11 13.36 -1.89
N LYS A 82 13.85 12.97 -1.72
CA LYS A 82 12.90 12.85 -2.83
C LYS A 82 12.43 14.23 -3.30
N ASN A 83 11.76 14.25 -4.46
CA ASN A 83 11.15 15.46 -5.02
C ASN A 83 10.28 16.17 -3.96
N GLU A 84 10.35 17.49 -3.93
CA GLU A 84 9.57 18.29 -2.98
C GLU A 84 8.06 18.04 -3.14
N GLY A 85 7.36 18.00 -2.00
CA GLY A 85 5.93 17.71 -1.92
C GLY A 85 5.65 16.32 -1.38
N ILE A 86 4.54 15.69 -1.80
CA ILE A 86 4.03 14.43 -1.22
C ILE A 86 5.06 13.31 -1.12
N GLU A 87 6.03 13.26 -2.04
CA GLU A 87 7.05 12.21 -2.11
C GLU A 87 7.95 12.16 -0.87
N GLN A 88 8.07 13.26 -0.12
CA GLN A 88 8.83 13.32 1.13
C GLN A 88 8.02 12.88 2.36
N HIS A 89 6.74 12.54 2.20
CA HIS A 89 5.78 12.34 3.30
C HIS A 89 5.01 11.01 3.21
N TYR A 90 5.61 9.95 2.67
CA TYR A 90 5.01 8.60 2.66
C TYR A 90 5.38 7.75 3.89
N GLY A 91 6.32 8.21 4.72
CA GLY A 91 6.85 7.45 5.85
C GLY A 91 5.80 7.09 6.88
N LEU A 92 5.87 5.85 7.38
CA LEU A 92 5.18 5.44 8.62
C LEU A 92 5.87 6.08 9.84
N TYR A 93 7.18 6.28 9.76
CA TYR A 93 8.03 6.87 10.78
C TYR A 93 8.75 8.13 10.26
N TYR A 94 9.03 9.04 11.19
CA TYR A 94 10.05 10.05 10.99
C TYR A 94 11.45 9.41 11.01
N PRO A 95 12.48 10.07 10.44
CA PRO A 95 13.85 9.54 10.44
C PRO A 95 14.45 9.31 11.85
N ASP A 96 13.88 9.92 12.89
CA ASP A 96 14.25 9.73 14.29
C ASP A 96 13.54 8.53 14.96
N MET A 97 12.84 7.71 14.17
CA MET A 97 12.08 6.52 14.58
C MET A 97 10.79 6.80 15.36
N ASN A 98 10.40 8.06 15.55
CA ASN A 98 9.07 8.37 16.07
C ASN A 98 8.01 8.05 15.00
N GLU A 99 6.89 7.47 15.42
CA GLU A 99 5.77 7.23 14.52
C GLU A 99 5.20 8.56 13.99
N VAL A 100 4.92 8.62 12.69
CA VAL A 100 4.02 9.67 12.16
C VAL A 100 2.59 9.34 12.59
N TYR A 101 2.23 8.06 12.48
CA TYR A 101 0.98 7.48 12.93
C TYR A 101 1.17 5.97 13.14
N HIS A 102 0.37 5.40 14.05
CA HIS A 102 0.42 3.97 14.34
C HIS A 102 -0.19 3.11 13.21
N VAL A 103 0.46 1.99 12.91
CA VAL A 103 0.01 0.95 11.98
C VAL A 103 -0.02 -0.41 12.68
N ASP A 104 -1.16 -1.08 12.64
CA ASP A 104 -1.41 -2.37 13.27
C ASP A 104 -0.88 -3.52 12.39
N PHE A 105 0.45 -3.70 12.36
CA PHE A 105 1.06 -4.87 11.70
C PHE A 105 0.71 -6.18 12.42
N PRO A 106 0.57 -7.31 11.70
CA PRO A 106 0.25 -8.62 12.28
C PRO A 106 1.41 -9.24 13.10
#